data_AF-A0A972YHN5-F1
#
_entry.id   AF-A0A972YHN5-F1
#
_cell.length_a   1.000
_cell.length_b   1.000
_cell.length_c   1.000
_cell.angle_alpha   90.00
_cell.angle_beta   90.00
_cell.angle_gamma   90.00
#
_symmetry.space_group_name_H-M   'P 1'
#
loop_
_entity.id
_entity.type
_entity.pdbx_description
1 polymer ?
#
loop_
_entity_poly.entity_id
_entity_poly.type
_entity_poly.pdbx_seq_one_letter_code
_entity_poly.pdbx_strand_id
1 'polypeptide(L)' 'MTIEEIETFKNTVIETILPHAKYMNNEQILQIIEMAQKNNEELPFGFGNMLFEQIIALKDSV' A
#
# COMPACT_ATOMS: atom_id res chain seq x y z
N MET A 1 6.02 12.64 7.31
CA MET A 1 6.39 11.52 8.18
C MET A 1 7.85 11.68 8.59
N THR A 2 8.18 11.32 9.82
CA THR A 2 9.58 11.17 10.28
C THR A 2 10.20 9.92 9.68
N ILE A 3 11.52 9.75 9.82
CA ILE A 3 12.23 8.57 9.31
C ILE A 3 11.70 7.28 9.98
N GLU A 4 11.47 7.33 11.29
CA GLU A 4 10.97 6.19 12.06
C GLU A 4 9.54 5.80 11.65
N GLU A 5 8.69 6.79 11.38
CA GLU A 5 7.33 6.57 10.87
C GLU A 5 7.34 5.94 9.48
N ILE A 6 8.26 6.37 8.60
CA ILE A 6 8.41 5.81 7.24
C ILE A 6 8.82 4.34 7.32
N GLU A 7 9.80 4.00 8.15
CA GLU A 7 10.23 2.61 8.33
C GLU A 7 9.12 1.75 8.93
N THR A 8 8.41 2.26 9.93
CA THR A 8 7.27 1.57 10.53
C THR A 8 6.17 1.31 9.49
N PHE A 9 5.85 2.31 8.67
CA PHE A 9 4.87 2.16 7.59
C PHE A 9 5.30 1.09 6.59
N LYS A 10 6.54 1.15 6.12
CA LYS A 10 7.10 0.18 5.17
C LYS A 10 7.08 -1.25 5.73
N ASN A 11 7.50 -1.45 6.97
CA ASN A 11 7.47 -2.76 7.62
C ASN A 11 6.04 -3.28 7.76
N THR A 12 5.10 -2.40 8.13
CA THR A 12 3.67 -2.76 8.19
C THR A 12 3.17 -3.23 6.84
N VAL A 13 3.49 -2.55 5.74
CA VAL A 13 3.12 -2.97 4.37
C VAL A 13 3.73 -4.34 4.04
N ILE A 14 5.01 -4.57 4.37
CA ILE A 14 5.70 -5.85 4.13
C ILE A 14 5.04 -6.99 4.90
N GLU A 15 4.68 -6.78 6.16
CA GLU A 15 4.14 -7.82 7.03
C GLU A 15 2.68 -8.15 6.74
N THR A 16 1.89 -7.14 6.35
CA THR A 16 0.42 -7.27 6.28
C THR A 16 -0.13 -7.33 4.87
N ILE A 17 0.41 -6.55 3.93
CA ILE A 17 -0.16 -6.41 2.59
C ILE A 17 0.61 -7.25 1.57
N LEU A 18 1.95 -7.21 1.62
CA LEU A 18 2.81 -7.85 0.63
C LEU A 18 2.59 -9.37 0.47
N PRO A 19 2.33 -10.17 1.53
CA PRO A 19 2.08 -11.61 1.38
C PRO A 19 0.88 -11.92 0.48
N HIS A 20 -0.10 -11.01 0.42
CA HIS A 20 -1.26 -11.13 -0.46
C HIS A 20 -1.01 -10.48 -1.82
N ALA A 21 -0.48 -9.26 -1.82
CA ALA A 21 -0.23 -8.48 -3.04
C ALA A 21 0.82 -9.12 -3.97
N LYS A 22 1.75 -9.94 -3.45
CA LYS A 22 2.76 -10.64 -4.26
C LYS A 22 2.13 -11.51 -5.36
N TYR A 23 0.93 -12.04 -5.14
CA TYR A 23 0.22 -12.88 -6.11
C TYR A 23 -0.85 -12.14 -6.92
N MET A 24 -1.02 -10.83 -6.69
CA MET A 24 -1.97 -9.99 -7.41
C MET A 24 -1.30 -9.25 -8.57
N ASN A 25 -2.08 -8.94 -9.60
CA ASN A 25 -1.68 -7.99 -10.64
C ASN A 25 -1.95 -6.54 -10.20
N ASN A 26 -1.38 -5.58 -10.93
CA ASN A 26 -1.47 -4.16 -10.57
C ASN A 26 -2.91 -3.63 -10.54
N GLU A 27 -3.77 -4.10 -11.45
CA GLU A 27 -5.17 -3.69 -11.52
C GLU A 27 -5.96 -4.16 -10.29
N GLN A 28 -5.74 -5.41 -9.86
CA GLN A 28 -6.34 -5.95 -8.64
C GLN A 28 -5.95 -5.15 -7.39
N ILE A 29 -4.67 -4.77 -7.29
CA ILE A 29 -4.18 -3.97 -6.16
C ILE A 29 -4.84 -2.57 -6.18
N LEU A 30 -4.89 -1.92 -7.35
CA LEU A 30 -5.55 -0.62 -7.50
C LEU A 30 -7.02 -0.68 -7.09
N GLN A 31 -7.76 -1.67 -7.58
CA GLN A 31 -9.19 -1.82 -7.26
C GLN A 31 -9.42 -1.98 -5.75
N ILE A 32 -8.60 -2.76 -5.05
CA ILE A 32 -8.71 -2.94 -3.60
C ILE A 32 -8.42 -1.63 -2.86
N ILE A 33 -7.37 -0.91 -3.26
CA ILE A 33 -7.01 0.38 -2.65
C ILE A 33 -8.13 1.42 -2.87
N GLU A 34 -8.68 1.51 -4.08
CA GLU A 34 -9.80 2.41 -4.38
C GLU A 34 -11.05 2.07 -3.56
N MET A 35 -11.36 0.78 -3.39
CA MET A 35 -12.46 0.35 -2.53
C MET A 35 -12.21 0.72 -1.07
N ALA A 36 -10.99 0.52 -0.57
CA ALA A 36 -10.62 0.91 0.79
C ALA A 36 -10.74 2.44 0.97
N GLN A 37 -10.29 3.24 0.02
CA GLN A 37 -10.41 4.71 0.10
C GLN A 37 -11.87 5.17 0.09
N LYS A 38 -12.72 4.58 -0.75
CA LYS A 38 -14.16 4.90 -0.79
C LYS A 38 -14.86 4.60 0.53
N ASN A 39 -14.38 3.61 1.28
CA ASN A 39 -14.97 3.20 2.54
C ASN A 39 -14.37 3.93 3.77
N ASN A 40 -13.34 4.74 3.59
CA ASN A 40 -12.64 5.45 4.66
C ASN A 40 -12.37 6.90 4.20
N GLU A 41 -13.39 7.75 4.32
CA GLU A 41 -13.34 9.17 3.88
C GLU A 41 -12.32 10.00 4.66
N GLU A 42 -11.89 9.54 5.83
CA GLU A 42 -10.87 10.15 6.67
C GLU A 42 -9.44 9.95 6.13
N LEU A 43 -9.25 9.08 5.15
CA LEU A 43 -7.92 8.85 4.58
C LEU A 43 -7.40 10.12 3.88
N PRO A 44 -6.14 10.51 4.13
CA PRO A 44 -5.56 11.68 3.48
C PRO A 44 -5.58 11.57 1.96
N PHE A 45 -5.78 12.71 1.29
CA PHE A 45 -5.66 12.80 -0.16
C PHE A 45 -4.29 12.28 -0.62
N GLY A 46 -4.28 11.44 -1.66
CA GLY A 46 -3.06 10.83 -2.20
C GLY A 46 -2.53 9.62 -1.44
N PHE A 47 -3.11 9.24 -0.29
CA PHE A 47 -2.68 8.06 0.47
C PHE A 47 -2.74 6.76 -0.35
N GLY A 48 -3.82 6.53 -1.10
CA GLY A 48 -3.95 5.33 -1.94
C GLY A 48 -2.87 5.23 -3.02
N ASN A 49 -2.53 6.35 -3.66
CA ASN A 49 -1.46 6.39 -4.67
C ASN A 49 -0.10 6.06 -4.02
N MET A 50 0.20 6.66 -2.87
CA MET A 50 1.44 6.39 -2.12
C MET A 50 1.52 4.91 -1.72
N LEU A 51 0.42 4.34 -1.21
CA LEU A 51 0.37 2.93 -0.83
C LEU A 51 0.56 2.00 -2.03
N PHE A 52 -0.08 2.31 -3.17
CA PHE A 52 0.08 1.56 -4.40
C PHE A 52 1.53 1.55 -4.87
N GLU A 53 2.16 2.71 -4.97
CA GLU A 53 3.58 2.83 -5.35
C GLU A 53 4.49 2.03 -4.42
N GLN A 54 4.24 2.09 -3.11
CA GLN A 54 5.02 1.36 -2.12
C GLN A 54 4.88 -0.16 -2.28
N ILE A 55 3.67 -0.67 -2.56
CA ILE A 55 3.42 -2.10 -2.79
C ILE A 55 4.16 -2.57 -4.06
N ILE A 56 4.08 -1.81 -5.16
CA ILE A 56 4.74 -2.17 -6.42
C ILE A 56 6.26 -2.20 -6.24
N ALA A 57 6.84 -1.16 -5.64
CA ALA A 57 8.28 -1.09 -5.38
C ALA A 57 8.78 -2.25 -4.51
N LEU A 58 8.01 -2.65 -3.49
CA LEU A 58 8.36 -3.77 -2.61
C LEU A 58 8.19 -5.13 -3.30
N LYS A 59 7.13 -5.30 -4.10
CA LYS A 59 6.87 -6.52 -4.87
C LYS A 59 8.01 -6.82 -5.84
N ASP A 60 8.55 -5.80 -6.49
CA ASP A 60 9.65 -5.95 -7.46
C ASP A 60 11.01 -6.18 -6.80
N SER A 61 11.11 -5.96 -5.48
CA SER A 61 12.36 -6.10 -4.71
C SER A 61 12.55 -7.48 -4.07
N VAL A 62 11.56 -8.39 -4.14
CA VAL A 62 11.53 -9.69 -3.42
C VAL A 62 11.19 -10.87 -4.33
#